data_AF-A0A0R2PRG3-F1
#
_entry.id   AF-A0A0R2PRG3-F1
#
_cell.length_a   1.000
_cell.length_b   1.000
_cell.length_c   1.000
_cell.angle_alpha   90.00
_cell.angle_beta   90.00
_cell.angle_gamma   90.00
#
_symmetry.space_group_name_H-M   'P 1'
#
loop_
_entity.id
_entity.type
_entity.pdbx_description
1 polymer ?
#
loop_
_entity_poly.entity_id
_entity_poly.type
_entity_poly.pdbx_seq_one_letter_code
_entity_poly.pdbx_strand_id
1 'polypeptide(L)'
;MTTLLPSNLTAIIDVQGGVANINLQSGILDALTTSQQRLAIAQISLTLTSQPGIGQVTFSVNGKPIGVPRGRGDIAAAGVPVAFDDYKMLITK
;
A
#
# COMPACT_ATOMS: atom_id res chain seq x y z
N MET A 1 14.90 10.54 -5.02
CA MET A 1 13.56 9.94 -4.87
C MET A 1 12.67 10.94 -4.15
N THR A 2 11.60 11.41 -4.77
CA THR A 2 10.56 12.18 -4.08
C THR A 2 9.53 11.20 -3.52
N THR A 3 9.22 11.32 -2.23
CA THR A 3 8.15 10.54 -1.60
C THR A 3 6.81 11.20 -1.87
N LEU A 4 5.77 10.40 -2.09
CA LEU A 4 4.38 10.87 -2.17
C LEU A 4 3.62 10.62 -0.86
N LEU A 5 4.29 10.00 0.11
CA LEU A 5 3.74 9.84 1.45
C LEU A 5 3.81 11.19 2.16
N PRO A 6 2.69 11.71 2.68
CA PRO A 6 2.69 12.98 3.40
C PRO A 6 3.50 12.83 4.70
N SER A 7 4.16 13.91 5.13
CA SER A 7 5.06 13.89 6.29
C SER A 7 4.36 13.58 7.62
N ASN A 8 3.04 13.74 7.67
CA ASN A 8 2.20 13.41 8.82
C ASN A 8 1.49 12.04 8.69
N LEU A 9 1.91 11.19 7.74
CA LEU A 9 1.38 9.83 7.61
C LEU A 9 1.61 9.06 8.91
N THR A 10 0.52 8.72 9.58
CA THR A 10 0.51 7.76 10.68
C THR A 10 -0.23 6.51 10.23
N ALA A 11 0.41 5.36 10.37
CA ALA A 11 -0.17 4.06 10.06
C ALA A 11 0.17 3.07 11.16
N ILE A 12 -0.79 2.22 11.51
CA ILE A 12 -0.56 1.07 12.39
C ILE A 12 -0.27 -0.13 11.48
N ILE A 13 0.81 -0.84 11.75
CA ILE A 13 1.23 -2.01 10.98
C ILE A 13 1.32 -3.20 11.94
N ASP A 14 0.58 -4.26 11.62
CA ASP A 14 0.60 -5.53 12.35
C ASP A 14 0.93 -6.68 11.40
N VAL A 15 1.96 -7.47 11.71
CA VAL A 15 2.45 -8.55 10.84
C VAL A 15 2.02 -9.89 11.39
N GLN A 16 1.19 -10.60 10.63
CA GLN A 16 0.70 -11.93 10.99
C GLN A 16 0.85 -12.90 9.81
N GLY A 17 1.47 -14.05 10.03
CA GLY A 17 1.60 -15.10 9.00
C GLY A 17 2.28 -14.65 7.71
N GLY A 18 3.17 -13.67 7.77
CA GLY A 18 3.84 -13.09 6.60
C GLY A 18 3.04 -12.04 5.83
N VAL A 19 1.91 -11.59 6.39
CA VAL A 19 1.07 -10.51 5.85
C VAL A 19 1.13 -9.31 6.79
N ALA A 20 1.53 -8.16 6.27
CA ALA A 20 1.49 -6.89 6.98
C ALA A 20 0.13 -6.21 6.80
N ASN A 21 -0.62 -6.09 7.88
CA ASN A 21 -1.92 -5.44 7.92
C ASN A 21 -1.73 -3.95 8.24
N ILE A 22 -2.06 -3.09 7.28
CA ILE A 22 -1.83 -1.65 7.37
C ILE A 22 -3.16 -0.95 7.61
N ASN A 23 -3.26 -0.24 8.73
CA ASN A 23 -4.40 0.62 9.04
C ASN A 23 -3.99 2.09 8.93
N LEU A 24 -4.54 2.74 7.90
CA LEU A 24 -4.32 4.14 7.59
C LEU A 24 -5.36 5.01 8.30
N GLN A 25 -4.98 6.23 8.66
CA GLN A 25 -5.92 7.25 9.09
C GLN A 25 -6.79 7.71 7.91
N SER A 26 -8.07 8.01 8.17
CA SER A 26 -8.95 8.65 7.19
C SER A 26 -8.38 9.98 6.68
N GLY A 27 -8.64 10.32 5.42
CA GLY A 27 -8.20 11.57 4.81
C GLY A 27 -6.80 11.51 4.19
N ILE A 28 -5.99 10.49 4.51
CA ILE A 28 -4.59 10.45 4.09
C ILE A 28 -4.40 10.26 2.58
N LEU A 29 -5.36 9.60 1.92
CA LEU A 29 -5.36 9.38 0.48
C LEU A 29 -6.20 10.42 -0.28
N ASP A 30 -7.06 11.16 0.42
CA ASP A 30 -8.07 12.04 -0.19
C ASP A 30 -7.44 13.26 -0.89
N ALA A 31 -6.26 13.69 -0.42
CA ALA A 31 -5.49 14.78 -1.02
C ALA A 31 -4.69 14.36 -2.26
N LEU A 32 -4.68 13.06 -2.61
CA LEU A 32 -3.89 12.52 -3.71
C LEU A 32 -4.75 12.27 -4.95
N THR A 33 -4.23 12.64 -6.12
CA THR A 33 -4.80 12.17 -7.40
C THR A 33 -4.74 10.64 -7.50
N THR A 34 -5.57 10.01 -8.34
CA THR A 34 -5.56 8.55 -8.52
C THR A 34 -4.17 7.98 -8.86
N SER A 35 -3.39 8.71 -9.68
CA SER A 35 -2.02 8.30 -10.01
C SER A 35 -1.08 8.39 -8.80
N GLN A 36 -1.22 9.43 -7.99
CA GLN A 36 -0.44 9.59 -6.76
C GLN A 36 -0.84 8.56 -5.70
N GLN A 37 -2.13 8.25 -5.55
CA GLN A 37 -2.59 7.17 -4.67
C GLN A 37 -1.96 5.83 -5.08
N ARG A 38 -1.96 5.50 -6.37
CA ARG A 38 -1.31 4.29 -6.88
C ARG A 38 0.17 4.24 -6.54
N LEU A 39 0.89 5.35 -6.70
CA LEU A 39 2.31 5.41 -6.35
C LEU A 39 2.54 5.34 -4.84
N ALA A 40 1.70 5.95 -4.01
CA ALA A 40 1.79 5.89 -2.55
C ALA A 40 1.57 4.46 -2.03
N ILE A 41 0.51 3.78 -2.51
CA ILE A 41 0.25 2.37 -2.20
C ILE A 41 1.41 1.49 -2.67
N ALA A 42 1.93 1.73 -3.87
CA ALA A 42 3.07 0.99 -4.40
C ALA A 42 4.31 1.17 -3.52
N GLN A 43 4.62 2.40 -3.11
CA GLN A 43 5.75 2.69 -2.23
C GLN A 43 5.64 1.90 -0.92
N ILE A 44 4.50 1.95 -0.23
CA ILE A 44 4.29 1.20 1.01
C ILE A 44 4.43 -0.31 0.78
N SER A 45 3.78 -0.82 -0.26
CA SER A 45 3.79 -2.26 -0.58
C SER A 45 5.19 -2.75 -0.88
N LEU A 46 5.93 -2.06 -1.75
CA LEU A 46 7.30 -2.40 -2.12
C LEU A 46 8.24 -2.33 -0.92
N THR A 47 8.13 -1.29 -0.10
CA THR A 47 8.97 -1.14 1.10
C THR A 47 8.74 -2.28 2.09
N LEU A 48 7.48 -2.61 2.42
CA LEU A 48 7.18 -3.63 3.41
C LEU A 48 7.48 -5.04 2.90
N THR A 49 7.10 -5.35 1.66
CA THR A 49 7.36 -6.68 1.07
C THR A 49 8.82 -6.91 0.67
N SER A 50 9.67 -5.89 0.75
CA SER A 50 11.13 -6.05 0.67
C SER A 50 11.76 -6.44 2.00
N GLN A 51 11.02 -6.38 3.12
CA GLN A 51 11.51 -6.80 4.42
C GLN A 51 11.41 -8.33 4.56
N PRO A 52 12.46 -9.01 5.06
CA PRO A 52 12.40 -10.45 5.33
C PRO A 52 11.21 -10.81 6.22
N GLY A 53 10.45 -11.83 5.81
CA GLY A 53 9.29 -12.30 6.55
C GLY A 53 7.96 -11.61 6.22
N ILE A 54 7.93 -10.63 5.30
CA ILE A 54 6.71 -10.01 4.81
C ILE A 54 6.56 -10.31 3.31
N GLY A 55 5.63 -11.18 2.95
CA GLY A 55 5.35 -11.51 1.54
C GLY A 55 4.26 -10.66 0.92
N GLN A 56 3.33 -10.17 1.75
CA GLN A 56 2.12 -9.48 1.29
C GLN A 56 1.72 -8.36 2.26
N VAL A 57 0.88 -7.45 1.77
CA VAL A 57 0.27 -6.38 2.55
C VAL A 57 -1.24 -6.33 2.32
N THR A 58 -1.98 -5.90 3.34
CA THR A 58 -3.41 -5.55 3.24
C THR A 58 -3.61 -4.11 3.70
N PHE A 59 -4.62 -3.44 3.16
CA PHE A 59 -4.91 -2.05 3.46
C PHE A 59 -6.31 -1.88 4.05
N SER A 60 -6.37 -1.04 5.07
CA SER A 60 -7.60 -0.58 5.71
C SER A 60 -7.51 0.90 6.04
N VAL A 61 -8.67 1.54 6.17
CA VAL A 61 -8.82 2.91 6.66
C VAL A 61 -9.76 2.87 7.85
N ASN A 62 -9.30 3.36 9.00
CA ASN A 62 -10.04 3.28 10.27
C ASN A 62 -10.58 1.86 10.55
N GLY A 63 -9.76 0.84 10.29
CA GLY A 63 -10.09 -0.57 10.47
C GLY A 63 -10.99 -1.19 9.40
N LYS A 64 -11.49 -0.40 8.43
CA LYS A 64 -12.31 -0.92 7.32
C LYS A 64 -11.41 -1.30 6.14
N PRO A 65 -11.46 -2.55 5.65
CA PRO A 65 -10.71 -2.95 4.46
C PRO A 65 -11.08 -2.10 3.24
N ILE A 66 -10.07 -1.72 2.46
CA ILE A 66 -10.24 -0.93 1.23
C ILE A 66 -9.67 -1.66 0.02
N GLY A 67 -10.24 -1.42 -1.14
CA GLY A 67 -9.63 -1.81 -2.41
C GLY A 67 -8.49 -0.85 -2.75
N VAL A 68 -7.44 -1.36 -3.39
CA VAL A 68 -6.25 -0.56 -3.72
C VAL A 68 -5.82 -0.74 -5.18
N PRO A 69 -5.37 0.35 -5.84
CA PRO A 69 -4.83 0.25 -7.19
C PRO A 69 -3.51 -0.55 -7.19
N ARG A 70 -3.36 -1.43 -8.17
CA ARG A 70 -2.12 -2.18 -8.44
C ARG A 70 -1.27 -1.49 -9.51
N GLY A 71 -0.03 -1.97 -9.70
CA GLY A 71 0.89 -1.43 -10.69
C GLY A 71 0.37 -1.47 -12.12
N ARG A 72 -0.40 -2.51 -12.49
CA ARG A 72 -0.98 -2.68 -13.84
C ARG A 72 -2.18 -1.77 -14.11
N GLY A 73 -2.68 -1.07 -13.09
CA GLY A 73 -3.84 -0.18 -13.20
C GLY A 73 -5.17 -0.83 -12.87
N ASP A 74 -5.22 -2.13 -12.57
CA ASP A 74 -6.38 -2.79 -11.97
C ASP A 74 -6.50 -2.46 -10.46
N ILE A 75 -7.63 -2.79 -9.87
CA ILE A 75 -7.92 -2.58 -8.44
C ILE A 75 -8.03 -3.95 -7.76
N ALA A 76 -7.21 -4.17 -6.73
CA ALA A 76 -7.41 -5.28 -5.81
C ALA A 76 -8.67 -5.01 -4.96
N ALA A 77 -9.54 -6.00 -4.83
CA ALA A 77 -10.75 -5.86 -4.02
C ALA A 77 -10.41 -5.65 -2.53
N ALA A 78 -11.36 -5.12 -1.76
CA ALA A 78 -11.16 -4.86 -0.34
C ALA A 78 -10.77 -6.13 0.43
N GLY A 79 -9.69 -6.04 1.22
CA GLY A 79 -9.17 -7.16 2.00
C GLY A 79 -8.36 -8.18 1.20
N VAL A 80 -8.24 -8.03 -0.11
CA VAL A 80 -7.37 -8.88 -0.93
C VAL A 80 -5.90 -8.45 -0.71
N PRO A 81 -5.02 -9.36 -0.26
CA PRO A 81 -3.60 -9.03 -0.12
C PRO A 81 -2.96 -8.71 -1.46
N VAL A 82 -1.97 -7.83 -1.42
CA VAL A 82 -1.13 -7.48 -2.58
C VAL A 82 0.34 -7.72 -2.26
N ALA A 83 1.12 -8.10 -3.26
CA ALA A 83 2.51 -8.53 -3.11
C ALA A 83 3.48 -7.59 -3.86
N PHE A 84 4.78 -7.77 -3.63
CA PHE A 84 5.84 -7.05 -4.33
C PHE A 84 5.64 -7.05 -5.87
N ASP A 85 5.30 -8.21 -6.40
CA ASP A 85 5.13 -8.44 -7.84
C ASP A 85 3.97 -7.66 -8.47
N ASP A 86 2.97 -7.26 -7.68
CA ASP A 86 1.87 -6.41 -8.15
C ASP A 86 2.33 -4.98 -8.49
N TYR A 87 3.48 -4.56 -7.95
CA TYR A 87 3.98 -3.18 -8.03
C TYR A 87 5.37 -3.05 -8.65
N LYS A 88 6.13 -4.12 -8.81
CA LYS A 88 7.53 -4.07 -9.32
C LYS A 88 7.70 -3.37 -10.66
N MET A 89 6.69 -3.37 -11.52
CA MET A 89 6.76 -2.64 -12.80
C MET A 89 6.86 -1.12 -12.64
N LEU A 90 6.47 -0.58 -11.48
CA LEU A 90 6.52 0.86 -11.21
C LEU A 90 7.94 1.34 -10.83
N ILE A 91 8.86 0.43 -10.51
CA ILE A 91 10.27 0.74 -10.21
C ILE A 91 11.21 0.44 -11.37
N THR A 92 10.75 -0.28 -12.40
CA THR A 92 11.54 -0.56 -13.60
C THR A 92 11.26 0.54 -14.61
N LYS A 93 12.19 1.50 -14.76
CA LYS A 93 12.17 2.51 -15.82
C LYS A 93 13.48 2.44 -16.60
#